data_AF-A0AAD7HVV2-F1
#
_entry.id   AF-A0AAD7HVV2-F1
#
_cell.length_a   1.000
_cell.length_b   1.000
_cell.length_c   1.000
_cell.angle_alpha   90.00
_cell.angle_beta   90.00
_cell.angle_gamma   90.00
#
_symmetry.space_group_name_H-M   'P 1'
#
loop_
_entity.id
_entity.type
_entity.pdbx_description
1 polymer ?
#
loop_
_entity_poly.entity_id
_entity_poly.type
_entity_poly.pdbx_seq_one_letter_code
_entity_poly.pdbx_strand_id
1 'polypeptide(L)'
;MQDPRFSKEDIMDFDVKWETAKFDQHLAKDTTVRDGWKSVSVDISVPNGKEHASEVDAPVFSVPGLFYRPLIEVIKAAVQDIGDRCFHYTPFKQFWTPSPGSPPQRIYDQIYLSDAMVEAHTALQNQPREPNCTLERVILSMMFWSDSTHLASFGDASLWPLYLFFRNQSKWLRVKPRSNVCHHVAYFPKVCPFFFMSFSWCSLSKLISVAR
;
A
#
# COMPACT_ATOMS: atom_id res chain seq x y z
N MET A 1 -19.31 28.91 -8.45
CA MET A 1 -18.34 29.69 -9.25
C MET A 1 -18.41 31.16 -8.82
N GLN A 2 -18.17 31.41 -7.53
CA GLN A 2 -18.14 32.75 -6.91
C GLN A 2 -17.07 32.74 -5.82
N ASP A 3 -15.88 32.23 -6.15
CA ASP A 3 -14.73 32.43 -5.27
C ASP A 3 -14.24 33.87 -5.52
N PRO A 4 -14.10 34.72 -4.49
CA PRO A 4 -13.65 36.10 -4.67
C PRO A 4 -12.23 36.24 -5.25
N ARG A 5 -11.46 35.14 -5.34
CA ARG A 5 -10.13 35.09 -5.99
C ARG A 5 -10.21 34.72 -7.48
N PHE A 6 -11.39 34.36 -7.98
CA PHE A 6 -11.56 33.98 -9.37
C PHE A 6 -11.65 35.25 -10.24
N SER A 7 -10.61 35.50 -11.03
CA SER A 7 -10.60 36.53 -12.07
C SER A 7 -10.91 35.89 -13.43
N LYS A 8 -11.83 36.51 -14.18
CA LYS A 8 -12.24 36.01 -15.50
C LYS A 8 -11.15 36.28 -16.54
N GLU A 9 -10.38 37.34 -16.32
CA GLU A 9 -9.29 37.82 -17.15
C GLU A 9 -8.18 36.77 -17.27
N ASP A 10 -7.93 36.00 -16.20
CA ASP A 10 -6.94 34.91 -16.16
C ASP A 10 -7.23 33.75 -17.14
N ILE A 11 -8.47 33.64 -17.62
CA ILE A 11 -8.94 32.51 -18.47
C ILE A 11 -9.14 32.95 -19.92
N MET A 12 -9.20 34.26 -20.19
CA MET A 12 -9.54 34.78 -21.53
C MET A 12 -8.52 34.36 -22.60
N ASP A 13 -7.25 34.30 -22.24
CA ASP A 13 -6.16 33.88 -23.14
C ASP A 13 -5.65 32.45 -22.82
N PHE A 14 -6.36 31.71 -21.96
CA PHE A 14 -5.95 30.37 -21.53
C PHE A 14 -6.32 29.32 -22.58
N ASP A 15 -5.36 28.97 -23.44
CA ASP A 15 -5.47 27.81 -24.32
C ASP A 15 -5.09 26.53 -23.56
N VAL A 16 -6.11 25.76 -23.19
CA VAL A 16 -5.98 24.48 -22.50
C VAL A 16 -5.03 23.53 -23.25
N LYS A 17 -5.09 23.48 -24.58
CA LYS A 17 -4.26 22.56 -25.37
C LYS A 17 -2.80 22.98 -25.33
N TRP A 18 -2.54 24.28 -25.45
CA TRP A 18 -1.19 24.84 -25.37
C TRP A 18 -0.56 24.64 -24.00
N GLU A 19 -1.27 24.98 -22.93
CA GLU A 19 -0.75 24.84 -21.56
C GLU A 19 -0.62 23.36 -21.15
N THR A 20 -1.52 22.47 -21.61
CA THR A 20 -1.35 21.02 -21.43
C THR A 20 -0.09 20.51 -22.16
N ALA A 21 0.12 20.90 -23.41
CA ALA A 21 1.31 20.49 -24.17
C ALA A 21 2.62 21.01 -23.55
N LYS A 22 2.59 22.23 -23.00
CA LYS A 22 3.72 22.84 -22.27
C LYS A 22 3.97 22.12 -20.94
N PHE A 23 2.92 21.71 -20.23
CA PHE A 23 3.02 20.89 -19.03
C PHE A 23 3.60 19.51 -19.33
N ASP A 24 3.12 18.84 -20.38
CA ASP A 24 3.66 17.55 -20.84
C ASP A 24 5.14 17.65 -21.25
N GLN A 25 5.52 18.74 -21.95
CA GLN A 25 6.92 19.00 -22.30
C GLN A 25 7.79 19.25 -21.06
N HIS A 26 7.25 19.87 -20.02
CA HIS A 26 7.94 20.08 -18.74
C HIS A 26 8.12 18.75 -17.99
N LEU A 27 7.08 17.92 -17.92
CA LEU A 27 7.15 16.56 -17.36
C LEU A 27 8.15 15.67 -18.10
N ALA A 28 8.23 15.78 -19.42
CA ALA A 28 9.20 15.04 -20.23
C ALA A 28 10.67 15.48 -19.98
N LYS A 29 10.89 16.70 -19.48
CA LYS A 29 12.22 17.24 -19.16
C LYS A 29 12.63 16.98 -17.70
N ASP A 30 11.68 16.97 -16.77
CA ASP A 30 11.92 16.68 -15.36
C ASP A 30 11.73 15.17 -15.09
N THR A 31 12.68 14.34 -15.57
CA THR A 31 12.63 12.87 -15.39
C THR A 31 12.87 12.43 -13.95
N THR A 32 13.27 13.35 -13.06
CA THR A 32 13.38 13.07 -11.64
C THR A 32 12.02 13.24 -10.98
N VAL A 33 11.26 12.16 -10.87
CA VAL A 33 10.09 12.14 -9.98
C VAL A 33 10.61 12.38 -8.57
N ARG A 34 10.53 13.64 -8.12
CA ARG A 34 11.16 14.14 -6.86
C ARG A 34 10.64 13.45 -5.59
N ASP A 35 9.59 12.64 -5.71
CA ASP A 35 8.92 11.96 -4.61
C ASP A 35 9.35 10.48 -4.43
N GLY A 36 10.47 10.07 -5.05
CA GLY A 36 11.12 8.77 -4.82
C GLY A 36 10.47 7.59 -5.52
N TRP A 37 9.62 7.84 -6.52
CA TRP A 37 9.02 6.81 -7.36
C TRP A 37 10.01 6.28 -8.40
N LYS A 38 9.90 5.00 -8.70
CA LYS A 38 10.73 4.26 -9.65
C LYS A 38 9.83 3.48 -10.60
N SER A 39 10.29 3.31 -11.84
CA SER A 39 9.65 2.43 -12.82
C SER A 39 10.53 1.20 -13.05
N VAL A 40 9.92 0.02 -13.09
CA VAL A 40 10.63 -1.24 -13.32
C VAL A 40 9.77 -2.22 -14.11
N SER A 41 10.39 -3.14 -14.83
CA SER A 41 9.72 -4.31 -15.39
C SER A 41 9.86 -5.48 -14.42
N VAL A 42 8.77 -6.17 -14.12
CA VAL A 42 8.76 -7.32 -13.21
C VAL A 42 8.35 -8.57 -13.94
N ASP A 43 9.13 -9.63 -13.75
CA ASP A 43 8.84 -10.95 -14.28
C ASP A 43 8.04 -11.74 -13.25
N ILE A 44 6.85 -12.21 -13.63
CA ILE A 44 5.98 -13.03 -12.79
C ILE A 44 5.88 -14.44 -13.37
N SER A 45 6.02 -15.46 -12.52
CA SER A 45 5.75 -16.84 -12.90
C SER A 45 4.24 -17.06 -12.96
N VAL A 46 3.76 -17.58 -14.08
CA VAL A 46 2.32 -17.71 -14.36
C VAL A 46 1.98 -19.19 -14.54
N PRO A 47 1.07 -19.76 -13.74
CA PRO A 47 0.61 -21.12 -13.99
C PRO A 47 -0.13 -21.19 -15.33
N ASN A 48 0.25 -22.17 -16.16
CA ASN A 48 -0.29 -22.38 -17.50
C ASN A 48 -1.16 -23.65 -17.61
N GLY A 49 -1.62 -24.17 -16.47
CA GLY A 49 -2.44 -25.38 -16.40
C GLY A 49 -1.68 -26.69 -16.65
N LYS A 50 -0.35 -26.66 -16.81
CA LYS A 50 0.50 -27.86 -16.86
C LYS A 50 1.19 -28.07 -15.51
N GLU A 51 1.41 -29.33 -15.15
CA GLU A 51 2.27 -29.66 -14.03
C GLU A 51 3.72 -29.32 -14.39
N HIS A 52 4.37 -28.59 -13.48
CA HIS A 52 5.79 -28.25 -13.57
C HIS A 52 6.50 -28.89 -12.38
N ALA A 53 7.75 -29.31 -12.58
CA ALA A 53 8.56 -29.87 -11.51
C ALA A 53 8.92 -28.81 -10.45
N SER A 54 9.04 -27.54 -10.85
CA SER A 54 9.30 -26.41 -9.97
C SER A 54 8.66 -25.11 -10.50
N GLU A 55 8.57 -24.08 -9.64
CA GLU A 55 8.08 -22.74 -10.03
C GLU A 55 8.99 -22.04 -11.05
N VAL A 56 10.28 -22.42 -11.10
CA VAL A 56 11.25 -21.86 -12.04
C VAL A 56 10.99 -22.35 -13.47
N ASP A 57 10.40 -23.54 -13.62
CA ASP A 57 10.04 -24.12 -14.92
C ASP A 57 8.71 -23.56 -15.47
N ALA A 58 7.96 -22.82 -14.64
CA ALA A 58 6.71 -22.20 -15.05
C ALA A 58 6.98 -21.06 -16.05
N PRO A 59 6.06 -20.81 -17.01
CA PRO A 59 6.19 -19.69 -17.93
C PRO A 59 6.27 -18.36 -17.19
N VAL A 60 7.23 -17.54 -17.60
CA VAL A 60 7.44 -16.20 -17.05
C VAL A 60 6.74 -15.18 -17.95
N PHE A 61 6.02 -14.25 -17.33
CA PHE A 61 5.41 -13.12 -17.99
C PHE A 61 6.04 -11.82 -17.49
N SER A 62 6.62 -11.05 -18.40
CA SER A 62 7.20 -9.76 -18.06
C SER A 62 6.12 -8.68 -18.08
N VAL A 63 5.96 -8.00 -16.95
CA VAL A 63 5.06 -6.86 -16.76
C VAL A 63 5.91 -5.58 -16.80
N PRO A 64 5.99 -4.88 -17.95
CA PRO A 64 6.71 -3.63 -18.00
C PRO A 64 5.94 -2.51 -17.30
N GLY A 65 6.69 -1.53 -16.77
CA GLY A 65 6.12 -0.27 -16.30
C GLY A 65 5.43 -0.33 -14.94
N LEU A 66 5.86 -1.22 -14.03
CA LEU A 66 5.47 -1.15 -12.63
C LEU A 66 6.05 0.13 -12.02
N PHE A 67 5.16 1.03 -11.60
CA PHE A 67 5.55 2.27 -10.93
C PHE A 67 5.41 2.10 -9.42
N TYR A 68 6.51 2.23 -8.68
CA TYR A 68 6.55 1.94 -7.24
C TYR A 68 7.49 2.86 -6.46
N ARG A 69 7.28 2.96 -5.14
CA ARG A 69 8.20 3.57 -4.20
C ARG A 69 8.91 2.46 -3.41
N PRO A 70 10.24 2.53 -3.25
CA PRO A 70 10.93 1.59 -2.37
C PRO A 70 10.33 1.62 -0.96
N LEU A 71 10.01 0.46 -0.41
CA LEU A 71 9.33 0.35 0.89
C LEU A 71 10.09 1.05 2.01
N ILE A 72 11.43 0.99 1.99
CA ILE A 72 12.29 1.68 2.96
C ILE A 72 12.08 3.20 2.93
N GLU A 73 11.89 3.79 1.75
CA GLU A 73 11.64 5.24 1.63
C GLU A 73 10.25 5.60 2.15
N VAL A 74 9.25 4.75 1.93
CA VAL A 74 7.90 4.92 2.51
C VAL A 74 7.95 4.83 4.05
N ILE A 75 8.72 3.88 4.60
CA ILE A 75 8.90 3.73 6.05
C ILE A 75 9.60 4.95 6.64
N LYS A 76 10.71 5.40 6.04
CA LYS A 76 11.43 6.61 6.48
C LYS A 76 10.51 7.83 6.48
N ALA A 77 9.77 8.03 5.39
CA ALA A 77 8.83 9.14 5.27
C ALA A 77 7.75 9.09 6.37
N ALA A 78 7.20 7.91 6.66
CA ALA A 78 6.16 7.76 7.68
C ALA A 78 6.67 8.02 9.11
N VAL A 79 7.89 7.59 9.44
CA VAL A 79 8.50 7.79 10.78
C VAL A 79 9.05 9.21 10.96
N GLN A 80 9.42 9.89 9.86
CA GLN A 80 9.86 11.29 9.88
C GLN A 80 8.71 12.29 9.88
N ASP A 81 7.50 11.85 9.53
CA ASP A 81 6.32 12.71 9.48
C ASP A 81 5.82 13.07 10.89
N ILE A 82 5.08 14.17 11.00
CA ILE A 82 4.45 14.61 12.26
C ILE A 82 3.47 13.54 12.79
N GLY A 83 2.85 12.76 11.89
CA GLY A 83 1.97 11.65 12.22
C GLY A 83 2.64 10.50 12.99
N ASP A 84 3.97 10.48 13.06
CA ASP A 84 4.77 9.55 13.86
C ASP A 84 4.39 9.59 15.35
N ARG A 85 4.01 10.76 15.86
CA ARG A 85 3.58 10.94 17.26
C ARG A 85 2.36 10.10 17.65
N CYS A 86 1.62 9.61 16.66
CA CYS A 86 0.47 8.73 16.86
C CYS A 86 0.80 7.24 16.71
N PHE A 87 2.07 6.87 16.55
CA PHE A 87 2.51 5.49 16.52
C PHE A 87 2.63 4.92 17.94
N HIS A 88 2.06 3.74 18.13
CA HIS A 88 2.30 2.92 19.30
C HIS A 88 3.47 1.97 19.00
N TYR A 89 4.64 2.33 19.52
CA TYR A 89 5.89 1.57 19.34
C TYR A 89 6.03 0.41 20.33
N THR A 90 5.62 0.63 21.58
CA THR A 90 5.59 -0.39 22.61
C THR A 90 4.20 -1.04 22.64
N PRO A 91 4.08 -2.35 22.36
CA PRO A 91 2.80 -3.03 22.44
C PRO A 91 2.39 -3.28 23.89
N PHE A 92 1.08 -3.39 24.13
CA PHE A 92 0.53 -3.61 25.47
C PHE A 92 -0.77 -4.40 25.43
N LYS A 93 -1.12 -5.05 26.53
CA LYS A 93 -2.39 -5.78 26.66
C LYS A 93 -3.41 -4.88 27.34
N GLN A 94 -4.57 -4.69 26.73
CA GLN A 94 -5.64 -3.88 27.31
C GLN A 94 -6.75 -4.77 27.88
N PHE A 95 -7.20 -4.45 29.09
CA PHE A 95 -8.27 -5.18 29.77
C PHE A 95 -9.39 -4.21 30.17
N TRP A 96 -10.63 -4.69 30.12
CA TRP A 96 -11.80 -3.96 30.58
C TRP A 96 -12.44 -4.70 31.76
N THR A 97 -12.82 -3.94 32.79
CA THR A 97 -13.53 -4.47 33.95
C THR A 97 -14.93 -3.88 33.97
N PRO A 98 -15.99 -4.68 33.70
CA PRO A 98 -17.35 -4.16 33.53
C PRO A 98 -17.93 -3.52 34.79
N SER A 99 -17.65 -4.09 35.95
CA SER A 99 -18.12 -3.61 37.25
C SER A 99 -17.11 -3.94 38.35
N PRO A 100 -17.11 -3.21 39.48
CA PRO A 100 -16.26 -3.53 40.62
C PRO A 100 -16.50 -4.98 41.08
N GLY A 101 -15.43 -5.79 41.11
CA GLY A 101 -15.49 -7.21 41.49
C GLY A 101 -15.69 -8.20 40.33
N SER A 102 -16.00 -7.73 39.12
CA SER A 102 -16.02 -8.60 37.93
C SER A 102 -14.60 -8.95 37.48
N PRO A 103 -14.37 -10.15 36.91
CA PRO A 103 -13.06 -10.50 36.35
C PRO A 103 -12.71 -9.60 35.15
N PRO A 104 -11.45 -9.13 35.03
CA PRO A 104 -11.02 -8.36 33.87
C PRO A 104 -11.13 -9.17 32.57
N GLN A 105 -11.64 -8.54 31.51
CA GLN A 105 -11.81 -9.13 30.18
C GLN A 105 -10.78 -8.57 29.21
N ARG A 106 -10.13 -9.42 28.41
CA ARG A 106 -9.13 -9.00 27.42
C ARG A 106 -9.79 -8.31 26.23
N ILE A 107 -9.30 -7.13 25.86
CA ILE A 107 -9.73 -6.40 24.67
C ILE A 107 -8.77 -6.70 23.51
N TYR A 108 -9.35 -7.04 22.36
CA TYR A 108 -8.65 -7.19 21.09
C TYR A 108 -9.22 -6.17 20.09
N ASP A 109 -8.48 -5.10 19.80
CA ASP A 109 -8.95 -4.03 18.90
C ASP A 109 -7.91 -3.63 17.85
N GLN A 110 -6.66 -3.45 18.27
CA GLN A 110 -5.56 -2.99 17.42
C GLN A 110 -4.44 -4.02 17.41
N ILE A 111 -3.59 -3.99 16.38
CA ILE A 111 -2.47 -4.93 16.31
C ILE A 111 -1.43 -4.66 17.40
N TYR A 112 -1.17 -3.41 17.77
CA TYR A 112 -0.29 -3.11 18.92
C TYR A 112 -0.87 -3.60 20.27
N LEU A 113 -2.13 -4.05 20.30
CA LEU A 113 -2.74 -4.72 21.45
C LEU A 113 -2.70 -6.25 21.39
N SER A 114 -2.34 -6.81 20.24
CA SER A 114 -2.38 -8.26 19.98
C SER A 114 -1.24 -8.99 20.65
N ASP A 115 -1.47 -10.25 21.03
CA ASP A 115 -0.41 -11.09 21.60
C ASP A 115 0.73 -11.32 20.62
N ALA A 116 0.42 -11.49 19.32
CA ALA A 116 1.43 -11.62 18.27
C ALA A 116 2.41 -10.44 18.22
N MET A 117 1.93 -9.20 18.41
CA MET A 117 2.80 -8.02 18.42
C MET A 117 3.63 -7.95 19.71
N VAL A 118 3.05 -8.32 20.86
CA VAL A 118 3.76 -8.39 22.14
C VAL A 118 4.89 -9.43 22.08
N GLU A 119 4.59 -10.60 21.54
CA GLU A 119 5.55 -11.69 21.35
C GLU A 119 6.67 -11.29 20.39
N ALA A 120 6.32 -10.72 19.23
CA ALA A 120 7.30 -10.23 18.26
C ALA A 120 8.20 -9.16 18.87
N HIS A 121 7.63 -8.20 19.61
CA HIS A 121 8.40 -7.15 20.28
C HIS A 121 9.34 -7.73 21.34
N THR A 122 8.87 -8.68 22.13
CA THR A 122 9.68 -9.37 23.15
C THR A 122 10.83 -10.15 22.50
N ALA A 123 10.55 -10.88 21.41
CA ALA A 123 11.56 -11.60 20.66
C ALA A 123 12.63 -10.66 20.10
N LEU A 124 12.22 -9.51 19.54
CA LEU A 124 13.15 -8.47 19.08
C LEU A 124 14.00 -7.91 20.24
N GLN A 125 13.40 -7.67 21.40
CA GLN A 125 14.17 -7.16 22.55
C GLN A 125 15.17 -8.18 23.09
N ASN A 126 14.87 -9.48 23.00
CA ASN A 126 15.76 -10.55 23.46
C ASN A 126 16.92 -10.84 22.50
N GLN A 127 16.88 -10.36 21.26
CA GLN A 127 17.99 -10.50 20.32
C GLN A 127 19.20 -9.64 20.76
N PRO A 128 20.44 -10.02 20.39
CA PRO A 128 21.60 -9.16 20.61
C PRO A 128 21.39 -7.81 19.90
N ARG A 129 21.86 -6.72 20.53
CA ARG A 129 21.80 -5.39 19.90
C ARG A 129 22.86 -5.29 18.82
N GLU A 130 22.55 -4.49 17.79
CA GLU A 130 23.53 -4.12 16.77
C GLU A 130 24.73 -3.40 17.41
N PRO A 131 25.97 -3.75 17.02
CA PRO A 131 27.17 -3.09 17.54
C PRO A 131 27.10 -1.58 17.32
N ASN A 132 27.47 -0.79 18.34
CA ASN A 132 27.50 0.67 18.31
C ASN A 132 26.14 1.37 18.08
N CYS A 133 25.00 0.67 18.21
CA CYS A 133 23.67 1.26 18.07
C CYS A 133 22.96 1.39 19.43
N THR A 134 22.69 2.62 19.84
CA THR A 134 21.96 2.95 21.08
C THR A 134 20.48 3.22 20.87
N LEU A 135 20.01 3.24 19.62
CA LEU A 135 18.62 3.53 19.28
C LEU A 135 17.66 2.45 19.79
N GLU A 136 16.40 2.85 20.00
CA GLU A 136 15.32 1.92 20.33
C GLU A 136 15.05 0.98 19.15
N ARG A 137 14.83 -0.30 19.45
CA ARG A 137 14.42 -1.29 18.46
C ARG A 137 12.91 -1.42 18.53
N VAL A 138 12.24 -1.11 17.44
CA VAL A 138 10.79 -1.11 17.35
C VAL A 138 10.31 -1.98 16.20
N ILE A 139 9.08 -2.49 16.31
CA ILE A 139 8.43 -3.23 15.23
C ILE A 139 7.42 -2.32 14.57
N LEU A 140 7.53 -2.20 13.25
CA LEU A 140 6.53 -1.54 12.42
C LEU A 140 5.63 -2.60 11.78
N SER A 141 4.37 -2.59 12.19
CA SER A 141 3.34 -3.45 11.62
C SER A 141 2.81 -2.82 10.33
N MET A 142 3.09 -3.46 9.20
CA MET A 142 2.68 -3.01 7.88
C MET A 142 1.42 -3.76 7.41
N MET A 143 0.47 -3.05 6.82
CA MET A 143 -0.74 -3.63 6.23
C MET A 143 -0.92 -3.13 4.80
N PHE A 144 -0.73 -4.05 3.85
CA PHE A 144 -0.92 -3.80 2.43
C PHE A 144 -2.34 -4.11 1.99
N TRP A 145 -2.81 -3.34 1.01
CA TRP A 145 -4.09 -3.52 0.35
C TRP A 145 -3.99 -3.07 -1.09
N SER A 146 -4.87 -3.61 -1.92
CA SER A 146 -5.00 -3.21 -3.31
C SER A 146 -6.44 -3.37 -3.76
N ASP A 147 -6.97 -2.35 -4.42
CA ASP A 147 -8.29 -2.34 -5.03
C ASP A 147 -8.26 -1.57 -6.36
N SER A 148 -9.22 -1.85 -7.24
CA SER A 148 -9.36 -1.13 -8.51
C SER A 148 -10.09 0.18 -8.28
N THR A 149 -9.44 1.30 -8.57
CA THR A 149 -10.01 2.64 -8.42
C THR A 149 -10.38 3.24 -9.78
N HIS A 150 -11.58 3.81 -9.88
CA HIS A 150 -12.04 4.55 -11.05
C HIS A 150 -11.66 6.02 -10.86
N LEU A 151 -10.82 6.56 -11.76
CA LEU A 151 -10.21 7.88 -11.57
C LEU A 151 -11.09 9.04 -12.03
N ALA A 152 -12.06 8.80 -12.92
CA ALA A 152 -12.87 9.84 -13.51
C ALA A 152 -14.32 9.39 -13.67
N SER A 153 -15.29 10.25 -13.32
CA SER A 153 -16.71 9.97 -13.52
C SER A 153 -17.10 9.77 -14.99
N PHE A 154 -16.29 10.29 -15.92
CA PHE A 154 -16.45 10.14 -17.35
C PHE A 154 -15.10 9.68 -17.94
N GLY A 155 -15.10 8.50 -18.57
CA GLY A 155 -13.92 7.85 -19.14
C GLY A 155 -13.65 6.46 -18.58
N ASP A 156 -12.74 5.74 -19.22
CA ASP A 156 -12.30 4.37 -18.90
C ASP A 156 -10.96 4.32 -18.15
N ALA A 157 -10.51 5.49 -17.66
CA ALA A 157 -9.32 5.62 -16.85
C ALA A 157 -9.53 4.93 -15.48
N SER A 158 -8.81 3.84 -15.27
CA SER A 158 -8.76 3.12 -14.00
C SER A 158 -7.33 2.93 -13.56
N LEU A 159 -7.14 2.89 -12.24
CA LEU A 159 -5.87 2.73 -11.58
C LEU A 159 -5.96 1.57 -10.59
N TRP A 160 -4.85 0.88 -10.39
CA TRP A 160 -4.80 -0.21 -9.43
C TRP A 160 -3.68 0.05 -8.42
N PRO A 161 -3.94 0.83 -7.37
CA PRO A 161 -2.95 1.13 -6.35
C PRO A 161 -2.65 -0.08 -5.45
N LEU A 162 -1.40 -0.14 -5.00
CA LEU A 162 -0.98 -0.81 -3.77
C LEU A 162 -0.76 0.29 -2.73
N TYR A 163 -1.48 0.19 -1.62
CA TYR A 163 -1.35 1.13 -0.50
C TYR A 163 -0.98 0.40 0.78
N LEU A 164 -0.35 1.15 1.67
CA LEU A 164 0.19 0.71 2.93
C LEU A 164 -0.36 1.58 4.06
N PHE A 165 -0.86 0.90 5.09
CA PHE A 165 -1.15 1.51 6.38
C PHE A 165 -0.26 0.92 7.46
N PHE A 166 0.26 1.77 8.35
CA PHE A 166 0.94 1.31 9.55
C PHE A 166 -0.07 0.99 10.65
N ARG A 167 -0.06 -0.26 11.11
CA ARG A 167 -0.96 -0.71 12.18
C ARG A 167 -0.47 -0.34 13.58
N ASN A 168 0.67 0.34 13.70
CA ASN A 168 1.09 1.05 14.91
C ASN A 168 0.19 2.26 15.19
N GLN A 169 -0.52 2.77 14.17
CA GLN A 169 -1.54 3.80 14.36
C GLN A 169 -2.92 3.19 14.55
N SER A 170 -3.75 3.88 15.34
CA SER A 170 -5.12 3.45 15.60
C SER A 170 -5.96 3.33 14.32
N LYS A 171 -6.93 2.42 14.31
CA LYS A 171 -7.89 2.30 13.20
C LYS A 171 -8.64 3.60 12.91
N TRP A 172 -8.86 4.43 13.92
CA TRP A 172 -9.55 5.71 13.78
C TRP A 172 -8.79 6.69 12.90
N LEU A 173 -7.46 6.77 13.05
CA LEU A 173 -6.62 7.59 12.18
C LEU A 173 -6.60 7.02 10.76
N ARG A 174 -6.48 5.70 10.62
CA ARG A 174 -6.45 5.02 9.31
C ARG A 174 -7.71 5.23 8.48
N VAL A 175 -8.87 5.30 9.13
CA VAL A 175 -10.17 5.49 8.44
C VAL A 175 -10.50 6.96 8.21
N LYS A 176 -9.77 7.91 8.82
CA LYS A 176 -10.01 9.35 8.65
C LYS A 176 -9.34 9.84 7.35
N PRO A 177 -10.07 10.25 6.30
CA PRO A 177 -9.45 10.60 5.01
C PRO A 177 -8.47 11.78 5.09
N ARG A 178 -8.66 12.68 6.06
CA ARG A 178 -7.82 13.87 6.27
C ARG A 178 -6.58 13.62 7.14
N SER A 179 -6.34 12.40 7.60
CA SER A 179 -5.19 12.08 8.45
C SER A 179 -3.91 11.82 7.66
N ASN A 180 -4.00 11.65 6.33
CA ASN A 180 -2.86 11.40 5.43
C ASN A 180 -1.99 10.18 5.82
N VAL A 181 -2.57 9.18 6.50
CA VAL A 181 -1.86 7.97 6.94
C VAL A 181 -1.91 6.80 5.94
N CYS A 182 -2.54 7.01 4.78
CA CYS A 182 -2.55 6.06 3.68
C CYS A 182 -1.36 6.36 2.77
N HIS A 183 -0.41 5.43 2.68
CA HIS A 183 0.78 5.60 1.86
C HIS A 183 0.64 4.80 0.57
N HIS A 184 0.76 5.46 -0.58
CA HIS A 184 0.85 4.74 -1.86
C HIS A 184 2.24 4.12 -2.03
N VAL A 185 2.27 2.85 -2.40
CA VAL A 185 3.50 2.05 -2.56
C VAL A 185 3.74 1.70 -4.02
N ALA A 186 2.70 1.31 -4.76
CA ALA A 186 2.84 0.98 -6.18
C ALA A 186 1.55 1.25 -6.94
N TYR A 187 1.65 1.30 -8.25
CA TYR A 187 0.53 1.31 -9.18
C TYR A 187 0.75 0.19 -10.19
N PHE A 188 -0.16 -0.79 -10.18
CA PHE A 188 -0.08 -1.92 -11.09
C PHE A 188 -0.52 -1.50 -12.49
N PRO A 189 0.27 -1.80 -13.53
CA PRO A 189 -0.14 -1.54 -14.90
C PRO A 189 -1.31 -2.46 -15.27
N LYS A 190 -2.16 -2.01 -16.20
CA LYS A 190 -3.20 -2.87 -16.78
C LYS A 190 -2.50 -4.02 -17.52
N VAL A 191 -2.68 -5.24 -17.01
CA VAL A 191 -2.18 -6.44 -17.67
C VAL A 191 -3.06 -6.71 -18.89
N CYS A 192 -2.44 -7.02 -20.03
CA CYS A 192 -3.16 -7.22 -21.29
C CYS A 192 -4.19 -8.36 -21.15
N PRO A 193 -5.44 -8.22 -21.64
CA PRO A 193 -6.52 -9.18 -21.40
C PRO A 193 -6.25 -10.62 -21.86
N PHE A 194 -5.30 -10.82 -22.79
CA PHE A 194 -4.83 -12.15 -23.18
C PHE A 194 -4.33 -12.99 -21.99
N PHE A 195 -3.87 -12.34 -20.92
CA PHE A 195 -3.44 -12.96 -19.67
C PHE A 195 -4.60 -13.65 -18.91
N PHE A 196 -5.75 -12.98 -18.79
CA PHE A 196 -6.90 -13.49 -18.02
C PHE A 196 -7.67 -14.60 -18.74
N MET A 197 -7.67 -14.63 -20.08
CA MET A 197 -8.36 -15.67 -20.85
C MET A 197 -7.72 -17.07 -20.70
N SER A 198 -6.43 -17.16 -20.33
CA SER A 198 -5.80 -18.47 -20.10
C SER A 198 -6.22 -19.13 -18.77
N PHE A 199 -6.58 -18.32 -17.76
CA PHE A 199 -6.95 -18.79 -16.43
C PHE A 199 -8.41 -19.23 -16.33
N SER A 200 -9.34 -18.53 -17.00
CA SER A 200 -10.76 -18.88 -16.91
C SER A 200 -11.09 -20.18 -17.65
N TRP A 201 -10.35 -20.52 -18.71
CA TRP A 201 -10.63 -21.72 -19.51
C TRP A 201 -10.04 -23.01 -18.91
N CYS A 202 -8.95 -22.92 -18.13
CA CYS A 202 -8.28 -24.12 -17.61
C CYS A 202 -8.86 -24.67 -16.30
N SER A 203 -9.71 -23.91 -15.57
CA SER A 203 -10.18 -24.30 -14.23
C SER A 203 -11.68 -24.60 -14.11
N LEU A 204 -12.44 -24.70 -15.21
CA LEU A 204 -13.89 -24.96 -15.16
C LEU A 204 -14.30 -26.43 -15.36
N SER A 205 -13.36 -27.34 -15.62
CA SER A 205 -13.68 -28.76 -15.88
C SER A 205 -13.19 -29.77 -14.83
N LYS A 206 -12.51 -29.35 -13.74
CA LYS A 206 -11.95 -30.31 -12.75
C LYS A 206 -12.02 -29.93 -11.26
N LEU A 207 -12.95 -29.07 -10.84
CA LEU A 207 -13.15 -28.75 -9.41
C LEU A 207 -14.59 -28.97 -8.96
N ILE A 208 -15.14 -30.15 -9.25
CA ILE A 208 -16.25 -30.74 -8.47
C ILE A 208 -15.83 -32.16 -8.12
N SER A 209 -15.08 -32.32 -7.03
CA SER A 209 -15.11 -33.54 -6.20
C SER A 209 -14.32 -33.34 -4.90
N VAL A 210 -15.08 -33.27 -3.80
CA VAL A 210 -14.76 -33.70 -2.42
C VAL A 210 -13.71 -32.90 -1.61
N ALA A 211 -14.24 -32.19 -0.61
CA ALA A 211 -13.73 -32.26 0.77
C ALA A 211 -14.89 -31.96 1.76
N ARG A 212 -15.38 -33.04 2.39
CA ARG A 212 -16.30 -33.19 3.56
C ARG A 212 -17.54 -32.30 3.66
#